data_AF-A0A920RBT8-F1
#
_entry.id   AF-A0A920RBT8-F1
#
_cell.length_a   1.000
_cell.length_b   1.000
_cell.length_c   1.000
_cell.angle_alpha   90.00
_cell.angle_beta   90.00
_cell.angle_gamma   90.00
#
_symmetry.space_group_name_H-M   'P 1'
#
loop_
_entity.id
_entity.type
_entity.pdbx_description
1 polymer ?
#
loop_
_entity_poly.entity_id
_entity_poly.type
_entity_poly.pdbx_seq_one_letter_code
_entity_poly.pdbx_strand_id
1 'polypeptide(L)'
;MIRMRLTLLLILTFVFSFTQAQQTEVPRTEYGHPDFQGTYTFRTITPLQRPPELADKATLTRGEAEEWATYENNRQNRDLIIDSVGGAGYPPGVISYNEFWYERGTDTVGDYRTSLIYDPPNGRLPPLSEIGRERAAYTQQIRRESAGPEARTLNDRCIINNRSGLQWFPVLIITICN
;
A
#
# COMPACT_ATOMS: atom_id res chain seq x y z
N MET A 1 -0.63 -28.80 -50.38
CA MET A 1 0.41 -29.15 -49.36
C MET A 1 1.09 -27.91 -48.74
N ILE A 2 1.40 -26.86 -49.52
CA ILE A 2 2.09 -25.65 -49.02
C ILE A 2 1.24 -24.81 -48.05
N ARG A 3 -0.06 -24.61 -48.32
CA ARG A 3 -0.97 -23.86 -47.42
C ARG A 3 -1.16 -24.49 -46.03
N MET A 4 -1.10 -25.82 -45.92
CA MET A 4 -1.25 -26.55 -44.66
C MET A 4 0.03 -26.51 -43.80
N ARG A 5 1.21 -26.43 -44.44
CA ARG A 5 2.48 -26.21 -43.74
C ARG A 5 2.62 -24.78 -43.22
N LEU A 6 2.10 -23.79 -43.96
CA LEU A 6 2.12 -22.38 -43.57
C LEU A 6 1.22 -22.08 -42.36
N THR A 7 0.05 -22.71 -42.31
CA THR A 7 -0.89 -22.57 -41.17
C THR A 7 -0.37 -23.26 -39.91
N LEU A 8 0.27 -24.43 -40.04
CA LEU A 8 0.91 -25.11 -38.90
C LEU A 8 2.06 -24.28 -38.32
N LEU A 9 2.88 -23.66 -39.17
CA LEU A 9 3.98 -22.77 -38.76
C LEU A 9 3.48 -21.52 -38.03
N LEU A 10 2.40 -20.89 -38.52
CA LEU A 10 1.79 -19.71 -37.89
C LEU A 10 1.20 -20.03 -36.50
N ILE A 11 0.54 -21.18 -36.35
CA ILE A 11 0.00 -21.63 -35.06
C ILE A 11 1.15 -21.94 -34.08
N LEU A 12 2.22 -22.59 -34.54
CA LEU A 12 3.38 -22.90 -33.70
C LEU A 12 4.10 -21.64 -33.21
N THR A 13 4.22 -20.61 -34.05
CA THR A 13 4.79 -19.31 -33.65
C THR A 13 3.88 -18.54 -32.69
N PHE A 14 2.55 -18.68 -32.82
CA PHE A 14 1.61 -18.00 -31.93
C PHE A 14 1.62 -18.62 -30.52
N VAL A 15 1.76 -19.95 -30.41
CA VAL A 15 1.86 -20.67 -29.12
C VAL A 15 3.18 -20.35 -28.39
N PHE A 16 4.28 -20.13 -29.12
CA PHE A 16 5.58 -19.82 -28.51
C PHE A 16 5.58 -18.45 -27.81
N SER A 17 4.82 -17.47 -28.33
CA SER A 17 4.75 -16.12 -27.77
C SER A 17 3.98 -16.02 -26.45
N PHE A 18 3.13 -16.99 -26.11
CA PHE A 18 2.41 -17.00 -24.83
C PHE A 18 3.23 -17.55 -23.65
N THR A 19 4.42 -18.11 -23.91
CA THR A 19 5.25 -18.77 -22.87
C THR A 19 6.44 -17.92 -22.43
N GLN A 20 6.42 -16.61 -22.68
CA GLN A 20 7.28 -15.64 -21.99
C GLN A 20 6.54 -15.15 -20.73
N ALA A 21 6.26 -16.10 -19.82
CA ALA A 21 5.95 -15.74 -18.44
C ALA A 21 7.23 -15.14 -17.85
N GLN A 22 7.12 -13.93 -17.33
CA GLN A 22 8.22 -13.16 -16.76
C GLN A 22 8.73 -13.85 -15.49
N GLN A 23 9.58 -14.85 -15.63
CA GLN A 23 10.33 -15.43 -14.53
C GLN A 23 11.46 -14.47 -14.19
N THR A 24 11.14 -13.40 -13.47
CA THR A 24 12.17 -12.61 -12.79
C THR A 24 12.72 -13.50 -11.69
N GLU A 25 13.89 -14.08 -11.93
CA GLU A 25 14.58 -14.90 -10.94
C GLU A 25 14.84 -14.03 -9.70
N VAL A 26 14.24 -14.41 -8.57
CA VAL A 26 14.42 -13.68 -7.30
C VAL A 26 15.90 -13.79 -6.93
N PRO A 27 16.63 -12.67 -6.77
CA PRO A 27 18.02 -12.69 -6.37
C PRO A 27 18.20 -13.55 -5.11
N ARG A 28 19.28 -14.31 -5.04
CA ARG A 28 19.56 -15.21 -3.91
C ARG A 28 20.85 -14.82 -3.22
N THR A 29 20.89 -15.00 -1.92
CA THR A 29 22.10 -14.88 -1.11
C THR A 29 23.08 -16.03 -1.42
N GLU A 30 24.31 -15.94 -0.92
CA GLU A 30 25.32 -17.00 -1.02
C GLU A 30 24.87 -18.36 -0.43
N TYR A 31 23.85 -18.35 0.43
CA TYR A 31 23.23 -19.54 1.03
C TYR A 31 21.99 -20.05 0.26
N GLY A 32 21.65 -19.44 -0.88
CA GLY A 32 20.52 -19.86 -1.73
C GLY A 32 19.13 -19.36 -1.30
N HIS A 33 19.03 -18.53 -0.26
CA HIS A 33 17.78 -17.90 0.17
C HIS A 33 17.46 -16.65 -0.66
N PRO A 34 16.17 -16.28 -0.84
CA PRO A 34 15.81 -15.00 -1.45
C PRO A 34 16.51 -13.83 -0.76
N ASP A 35 17.10 -12.97 -1.56
CA ASP A 35 17.79 -11.76 -1.10
C ASP A 35 16.79 -10.60 -1.00
N PHE A 36 16.48 -10.22 0.24
CA PHE A 36 15.65 -9.07 0.59
C PHE A 36 16.50 -7.92 1.16
N GLN A 37 17.80 -7.86 0.86
CA GLN A 37 18.60 -6.70 1.21
C GLN A 37 18.19 -5.50 0.33
N GLY A 38 18.06 -4.33 0.94
CA GLY A 38 17.71 -3.11 0.22
C GLY A 38 17.28 -1.97 1.13
N THR A 39 17.02 -0.82 0.51
CA THR A 39 16.46 0.34 1.20
C THR A 39 14.95 0.32 1.04
N TYR A 40 14.24 0.25 2.17
CA TYR A 40 12.79 0.27 2.20
C TYR A 40 12.28 1.62 2.69
N THR A 41 11.24 2.12 2.04
CA THR A 41 10.57 3.36 2.40
C THR A 41 9.07 3.13 2.49
N PHE A 42 8.41 3.87 3.38
CA PHE A 42 6.94 3.91 3.52
C PHE A 42 6.34 5.14 2.81
N ARG A 43 7.17 5.97 2.19
CA ARG A 43 6.79 7.24 1.57
C ARG A 43 5.99 7.00 0.31
N THR A 44 4.67 7.05 0.41
CA THR A 44 3.76 7.05 -0.74
C THR A 44 2.45 7.71 -0.37
N ILE A 45 1.84 8.37 -1.36
CA ILE A 45 0.46 8.85 -1.28
C ILE A 45 -0.58 7.77 -1.63
N THR A 46 -0.13 6.56 -1.99
CA THR A 46 -1.02 5.44 -2.29
C THR A 46 -1.74 5.01 -1.01
N PRO A 47 -3.08 5.01 -0.98
CA PRO A 47 -3.80 4.70 0.24
C PRO A 47 -3.68 3.21 0.59
N LEU A 48 -3.80 2.89 1.88
CA LEU A 48 -3.79 1.49 2.34
C LEU A 48 -4.95 0.69 1.71
N GLN A 49 -6.16 1.26 1.77
CA GLN A 49 -7.38 0.69 1.23
C GLN A 49 -7.83 1.47 0.00
N ARG A 50 -8.35 0.75 -1.00
CA ARG A 50 -8.85 1.36 -2.23
C ARG A 50 -10.06 2.27 -1.95
N PRO A 51 -10.06 3.51 -2.44
CA PRO A 51 -11.25 4.36 -2.40
C PRO A 51 -12.46 3.64 -3.02
N PRO A 52 -13.68 3.75 -2.46
CA PRO A 52 -14.86 3.08 -3.00
C PRO A 52 -15.14 3.42 -4.46
N GLU A 53 -14.82 4.65 -4.88
CA GLU A 53 -15.02 5.16 -6.23
C GLU A 53 -14.11 4.46 -7.26
N LEU A 54 -13.03 3.84 -6.79
CA LEU A 54 -12.05 3.12 -7.61
C LEU A 54 -12.14 1.61 -7.43
N ALA A 55 -13.16 1.06 -6.77
CA ALA A 55 -13.23 -0.37 -6.42
C ALA A 55 -12.90 -1.33 -7.58
N ASP A 56 -13.38 -1.01 -8.78
CA ASP A 56 -13.18 -1.81 -10.01
C ASP A 56 -11.92 -1.42 -10.82
N LYS A 57 -11.14 -0.47 -10.31
CA LYS A 57 -9.94 0.06 -10.96
C LYS A 57 -8.71 -0.15 -10.07
N ALA A 58 -8.05 -1.30 -10.28
CA ALA A 58 -6.90 -1.71 -9.48
C ALA A 58 -5.66 -0.83 -9.72
N THR A 59 -5.49 -0.29 -10.93
CA THR A 59 -4.33 0.51 -11.33
C THR A 59 -4.75 1.74 -12.12
N LEU A 60 -4.03 2.84 -11.91
CA LEU A 60 -4.13 4.07 -12.69
C LEU A 60 -3.22 3.99 -13.90
N THR A 61 -3.59 4.73 -14.96
CA THR A 61 -2.61 5.08 -16.00
C THR A 61 -1.61 6.08 -15.42
N ARG A 62 -0.47 6.27 -16.10
CA ARG A 62 0.54 7.26 -15.67
C ARG A 62 -0.03 8.66 -15.50
N GLY A 63 -0.80 9.15 -16.49
CA GLY A 63 -1.38 10.49 -16.43
C GLY A 63 -2.35 10.64 -15.26
N GLU A 64 -3.20 9.64 -15.03
CA GLU A 64 -4.12 9.64 -13.89
C GLU A 64 -3.38 9.55 -12.54
N ALA A 65 -2.24 8.85 -12.49
CA ALA A 65 -1.41 8.79 -11.29
C ALA A 65 -0.74 10.13 -10.99
N GLU A 66 -0.33 10.89 -12.01
CA GLU A 66 0.21 12.26 -11.88
C GLU A 66 -0.88 13.26 -11.45
N GLU A 67 -2.08 13.16 -12.02
CA GLU A 67 -3.24 13.94 -11.59
C GLU A 67 -3.62 13.65 -10.14
N TRP A 68 -3.68 12.36 -9.78
CA TRP A 68 -3.91 11.91 -8.41
C TRP A 68 -2.84 12.47 -7.45
N ALA A 69 -1.56 12.40 -7.84
CA ALA A 69 -0.48 12.91 -7.02
C ALA A 69 -0.57 14.42 -6.80
N THR A 70 -0.91 15.16 -7.85
CA THR A 70 -1.12 16.61 -7.75
C THR A 70 -2.27 16.93 -6.80
N TYR A 71 -3.40 16.26 -6.98
CA TYR A 71 -4.58 16.43 -6.13
C TYR A 71 -4.29 16.10 -4.67
N GLU A 72 -3.72 14.93 -4.38
CA GLU A 72 -3.48 14.47 -3.02
C GLU A 72 -2.42 15.33 -2.32
N ASN A 73 -1.36 15.72 -3.03
CA ASN A 73 -0.34 16.59 -2.46
C ASN A 73 -0.89 17.96 -2.12
N ASN A 74 -1.76 18.53 -2.96
CA ASN A 74 -2.44 19.79 -2.65
C ASN A 74 -3.42 19.63 -1.47
N ARG A 75 -4.25 18.57 -1.48
CA ARG A 75 -5.22 18.28 -0.41
C ARG A 75 -4.54 18.08 0.95
N GLN A 76 -3.33 17.55 0.98
CA GLN A 76 -2.60 17.29 2.22
C GLN A 76 -1.56 18.37 2.54
N ASN A 77 -1.35 19.36 1.66
CA ASN A 77 -0.32 20.37 1.84
C ASN A 77 -0.61 21.20 3.09
N ARG A 78 0.29 21.09 4.06
CA ARG A 78 0.12 21.73 5.36
C ARG A 78 0.50 23.21 5.39
N ASP A 79 1.17 23.72 4.36
CA ASP A 79 1.44 25.14 4.18
C ASP A 79 0.21 25.89 3.63
N LEU A 80 -0.77 25.19 3.05
CA LEU A 80 -2.04 25.76 2.61
C LEU A 80 -3.00 25.88 3.80
N ILE A 81 -3.11 27.10 4.34
CA ILE A 81 -3.96 27.43 5.50
C ILE A 81 -5.37 27.90 5.08
N ILE A 82 -5.54 28.25 3.81
CA ILE A 82 -6.80 28.74 3.27
C ILE A 82 -7.59 27.55 2.71
N ASP A 83 -8.69 27.19 3.37
CA ASP A 83 -9.52 26.02 3.01
C ASP A 83 -9.96 25.97 1.53
N SER A 84 -10.09 27.13 0.86
CA SER A 84 -10.57 27.21 -0.53
C SER A 84 -9.53 26.85 -1.60
N VAL A 85 -8.23 26.83 -1.27
CA VAL A 85 -7.14 26.47 -2.20
C VAL A 85 -6.60 25.05 -1.97
N GLY A 86 -7.13 24.36 -0.96
CA GLY A 86 -6.67 23.05 -0.50
C GLY A 86 -6.09 23.10 0.91
N GLY A 87 -5.40 22.02 1.28
CA GLY A 87 -4.75 21.90 2.59
C GLY A 87 -5.44 20.96 3.57
N ALA A 88 -4.74 20.65 4.66
CA ALA A 88 -5.10 19.55 5.56
C ALA A 88 -6.32 19.82 6.48
N GLY A 89 -7.07 20.91 6.24
CA GLY A 89 -8.34 21.23 6.92
C GLY A 89 -8.20 21.45 8.42
N TYR A 90 -7.55 22.54 8.82
CA TYR A 90 -7.26 22.80 10.23
C TYR A 90 -8.46 23.34 10.99
N PRO A 91 -8.67 22.91 12.26
CA PRO A 91 -9.57 23.61 13.16
C PRO A 91 -9.17 25.09 13.30
N PRO A 92 -10.13 26.02 13.48
CA PRO A 92 -9.83 27.43 13.67
C PRO A 92 -8.82 27.66 14.80
N GLY A 93 -7.76 28.42 14.52
CA GLY A 93 -6.73 28.77 15.50
C GLY A 93 -5.61 27.74 15.68
N VAL A 94 -5.59 26.65 14.91
CA VAL A 94 -4.50 25.65 14.91
C VAL A 94 -3.61 25.87 13.68
N ILE A 95 -2.30 26.00 13.90
CA ILE A 95 -1.29 26.07 12.84
C ILE A 95 -0.41 24.82 12.97
N SER A 96 -0.22 24.08 11.88
CA SER A 96 0.67 22.92 11.86
C SER A 96 2.12 23.31 11.57
N TYR A 97 3.02 22.35 11.76
CA TYR A 97 4.33 22.41 11.10
C TYR A 97 4.18 22.49 9.56
N ASN A 98 5.20 23.06 8.92
CA ASN A 98 5.29 23.14 7.47
C ASN A 98 5.29 21.77 6.80
N GLU A 99 4.88 21.72 5.53
CA GLU A 99 4.77 20.48 4.75
C GLU A 99 6.09 19.70 4.71
N PHE A 100 7.23 20.39 4.61
CA PHE A 100 8.54 19.75 4.50
C PHE A 100 8.92 18.88 5.71
N TRP A 101 8.28 19.06 6.87
CA TRP A 101 8.48 18.21 8.05
C TRP A 101 7.76 16.86 7.95
N TYR A 102 6.88 16.67 6.96
CA TYR A 102 6.06 15.48 6.81
C TYR A 102 6.62 14.53 5.76
N GLU A 103 7.09 13.38 6.22
CA GLU A 103 7.75 12.38 5.39
C GLU A 103 6.77 11.37 4.81
N ARG A 104 5.70 11.85 4.17
CA ARG A 104 4.63 11.00 3.60
C ARG A 104 4.88 10.54 2.15
N GLY A 105 5.82 11.16 1.45
CA GLY A 105 6.05 10.96 0.02
C GLY A 105 5.10 11.77 -0.86
N THR A 106 5.49 11.96 -2.12
CA THR A 106 4.76 12.78 -3.10
C THR A 106 4.16 11.96 -4.23
N ASP A 107 4.62 10.72 -4.41
CA ASP A 107 4.30 9.92 -5.58
C ASP A 107 3.53 8.64 -5.21
N THR A 108 2.75 8.18 -6.18
CA THR A 108 2.17 6.84 -6.14
C THR A 108 3.29 5.80 -6.24
N VAL A 109 2.98 4.57 -5.85
CA VAL A 109 3.93 3.47 -6.04
C VAL A 109 4.19 3.20 -7.52
N GLY A 110 5.34 2.62 -7.85
CA GLY A 110 5.81 2.51 -9.24
C GLY A 110 4.90 1.72 -10.19
N ASP A 111 3.98 0.90 -9.68
CA ASP A 111 2.99 0.18 -10.47
C ASP A 111 1.60 0.86 -10.54
N TYR A 112 1.49 2.08 -9.99
CA TYR A 112 0.31 2.93 -10.02
C TYR A 112 -0.97 2.27 -9.49
N ARG A 113 -0.84 1.31 -8.57
CA ARG A 113 -2.01 0.69 -7.92
C ARG A 113 -2.79 1.72 -7.09
N THR A 114 -4.09 1.53 -6.99
CA THR A 114 -4.99 2.41 -6.23
C THR A 114 -5.11 2.04 -4.75
N SER A 115 -4.41 1.00 -4.29
CA SER A 115 -4.37 0.54 -2.90
C SER A 115 -3.12 -0.28 -2.58
N LEU A 116 -2.63 -0.23 -1.34
CA LEU A 116 -1.56 -1.12 -0.89
C LEU A 116 -2.04 -2.56 -0.64
N ILE A 117 -3.29 -2.72 -0.23
CA ILE A 117 -3.96 -4.02 -0.18
C ILE A 117 -4.30 -4.46 -1.61
N TYR A 118 -3.86 -5.65 -1.97
CA TYR A 118 -4.11 -6.25 -3.28
C TYR A 118 -5.13 -7.39 -3.21
N ASP A 119 -5.11 -8.16 -2.13
CA ASP A 119 -6.01 -9.27 -1.88
C ASP A 119 -6.71 -9.05 -0.53
N PRO A 120 -8.05 -8.89 -0.49
CA PRO A 120 -9.04 -9.15 -1.55
C PRO A 120 -8.97 -8.20 -2.76
N PRO A 121 -9.44 -8.62 -3.97
CA PRO A 121 -9.31 -7.85 -5.21
C PRO A 121 -9.93 -6.46 -5.19
N ASN A 122 -10.86 -6.19 -4.25
CA ASN A 122 -11.44 -4.86 -4.04
C ASN A 122 -10.47 -3.89 -3.33
N GLY A 123 -9.29 -4.37 -2.89
CA GLY A 123 -8.23 -3.59 -2.27
C GLY A 123 -8.58 -3.07 -0.87
N ARG A 124 -9.48 -3.73 -0.15
CA ARG A 124 -9.99 -3.27 1.16
C ARG A 124 -9.84 -4.33 2.23
N LEU A 125 -9.76 -3.90 3.49
CA LEU A 125 -9.75 -4.84 4.62
C LEU A 125 -11.10 -5.56 4.67
N PRO A 126 -11.14 -6.89 4.80
CA PRO A 126 -12.37 -7.61 5.04
C PRO A 126 -12.93 -7.25 6.42
N PRO A 127 -14.25 -7.41 6.64
CA PRO A 127 -14.84 -7.27 7.97
C PRO A 127 -14.19 -8.23 8.97
N LEU A 128 -14.02 -7.79 10.21
CA LEU A 128 -13.51 -8.67 11.28
C LEU A 128 -14.45 -9.86 11.50
N SER A 129 -13.87 -11.05 11.65
CA SER A 129 -14.59 -12.24 12.12
C SER A 129 -15.13 -12.05 13.55
N GLU A 130 -16.03 -12.92 14.01
CA GLU A 130 -16.56 -12.83 15.37
C GLU A 130 -15.43 -12.91 16.42
N ILE A 131 -14.55 -13.91 16.29
CA ILE A 131 -13.38 -14.06 17.15
C ILE A 131 -12.49 -12.80 17.10
N GLY A 132 -12.36 -12.19 15.91
CA GLY A 132 -11.64 -10.93 15.74
C GLY A 132 -12.27 -9.77 16.51
N ARG A 133 -13.61 -9.65 16.48
CA ARG A 133 -14.36 -8.65 17.26
C ARG A 133 -14.22 -8.88 18.76
N GLU A 134 -14.36 -10.11 19.22
CA GLU A 134 -14.19 -10.48 20.63
C GLU A 134 -12.78 -10.14 21.14
N ARG A 135 -11.74 -10.51 20.38
CA ARG A 135 -10.34 -10.16 20.72
C ARG A 135 -10.10 -8.66 20.73
N ALA A 136 -10.67 -7.92 19.77
CA ALA A 136 -10.55 -6.47 19.71
C ALA A 136 -11.24 -5.80 20.91
N ALA A 137 -12.44 -6.27 21.28
CA ALA A 137 -13.19 -5.79 22.44
C ALA A 137 -12.43 -6.08 23.74
N TYR A 138 -11.94 -7.31 23.92
CA TYR A 138 -11.10 -7.67 25.07
C TYR A 138 -9.84 -6.81 25.16
N THR A 139 -9.11 -6.65 24.04
CA THR A 139 -7.90 -5.81 23.99
C THR A 139 -8.21 -4.35 24.35
N GLN A 140 -9.36 -3.83 23.90
CA GLN A 140 -9.79 -2.48 24.23
C GLN A 140 -10.15 -2.34 25.71
N GLN A 141 -10.81 -3.34 26.31
CA GLN A 141 -11.13 -3.37 27.72
C GLN A 141 -9.87 -3.37 28.59
N ILE A 142 -8.94 -4.31 28.37
CA ILE A 142 -7.72 -4.40 29.18
C ILE A 142 -6.88 -3.11 29.06
N ARG A 143 -6.85 -2.48 27.88
CA ARG A 143 -6.21 -1.17 27.65
C ARG A 143 -6.84 -0.06 28.50
N ARG A 144 -8.17 0.01 28.53
CA ARG A 144 -8.90 0.99 29.35
C ARG A 144 -8.61 0.81 30.84
N GLU A 145 -8.58 -0.43 31.29
CA GLU A 145 -8.32 -0.79 32.69
C GLU A 145 -6.83 -0.73 33.04
N SER A 146 -5.94 -0.57 32.05
CA SER A 146 -4.48 -0.72 32.21
C SER A 146 -4.11 -2.03 32.91
N ALA A 147 -4.80 -3.12 32.55
CA ALA A 147 -4.70 -4.43 33.18
C ALA A 147 -3.38 -5.13 32.80
N GLY A 148 -2.30 -4.73 33.45
CA GLY A 148 -0.97 -5.33 33.30
C GLY A 148 -0.13 -4.80 32.13
N PRO A 149 1.06 -5.37 31.93
CA PRO A 149 1.98 -4.94 30.88
C PRO A 149 1.47 -5.27 29.47
N GLU A 150 0.68 -6.32 29.28
CA GLU A 150 0.11 -6.71 27.97
C GLU A 150 -0.97 -5.73 27.49
N ALA A 151 -1.62 -5.04 28.43
CA ALA A 151 -2.59 -3.98 28.13
C ALA A 151 -1.93 -2.70 27.58
N ARG A 152 -0.60 -2.57 27.68
CA ARG A 152 0.12 -1.40 27.16
C ARG A 152 0.25 -1.46 25.64
N THR A 153 0.35 -0.29 25.01
CA THR A 153 0.54 -0.24 23.55
C THR A 153 1.90 -0.81 23.17
N LEU A 154 2.09 -1.15 21.89
CA LEU A 154 3.39 -1.65 21.41
C LEU A 154 4.51 -0.61 21.61
N ASN A 155 4.16 0.68 21.67
CA ASN A 155 5.10 1.77 21.94
C ASN A 155 5.48 1.85 23.42
N ASP A 156 4.51 1.80 24.33
CA ASP A 156 4.76 1.75 25.77
C ASP A 156 5.58 0.51 26.18
N ARG A 157 5.49 -0.56 25.40
CA ARG A 157 6.24 -1.81 25.59
C ARG A 157 7.59 -1.83 24.87
N CYS A 158 7.99 -0.75 24.22
CA CYS A 158 9.22 -0.62 23.45
C CYS A 158 9.39 -1.68 22.33
N ILE A 159 8.29 -2.20 21.79
CA ILE A 159 8.30 -3.15 20.67
C ILE A 159 8.33 -2.39 19.34
N ILE A 160 7.53 -1.33 19.23
CA ILE A 160 7.41 -0.49 18.03
C ILE A 160 7.33 0.97 18.48
N ASN A 161 8.14 1.87 17.95
CA ASN A 161 8.02 3.30 18.26
C ASN A 161 6.96 3.96 17.34
N ASN A 162 6.29 5.03 17.78
CA ASN A 162 5.45 5.87 16.91
C ASN A 162 6.15 6.41 15.64
N ARG A 163 7.49 6.38 15.60
CA ARG A 163 8.29 6.73 14.40
C ARG A 163 8.66 5.54 13.53
N SER A 164 8.47 4.33 14.03
CA SER A 164 8.47 3.13 13.21
C SER A 164 7.16 3.18 12.44
N GLY A 165 7.13 3.96 11.36
CA GLY A 165 6.12 3.82 10.33
C GLY A 165 6.11 2.37 9.83
N LEU A 166 5.37 2.12 8.76
CA LEU A 166 5.40 0.83 8.07
C LEU A 166 6.80 0.58 7.45
N GLN A 167 7.85 0.42 8.27
CA GLN A 167 9.22 0.10 7.88
C GLN A 167 9.40 -1.42 7.95
N TRP A 168 8.68 -2.08 8.86
CA TRP A 168 8.64 -3.55 8.95
C TRP A 168 7.77 -4.19 7.87
N PHE A 169 6.74 -3.48 7.39
CA PHE A 169 6.11 -3.82 6.14
C PHE A 169 6.53 -2.72 5.19
N PRO A 170 7.53 -2.94 4.30
CA PRO A 170 7.75 -2.03 3.19
C PRO A 170 6.43 -1.73 2.48
N VAL A 171 6.44 -0.80 1.51
CA VAL A 171 5.34 -0.70 0.54
C VAL A 171 5.28 -2.00 -0.31
N LEU A 172 4.89 -3.06 0.37
CA LEU A 172 4.77 -4.42 -0.07
C LEU A 172 3.29 -4.60 -0.38
N ILE A 173 3.03 -5.43 -1.37
CA ILE A 173 1.69 -5.93 -1.66
C ILE A 173 1.16 -6.59 -0.37
N ILE A 174 0.18 -5.97 0.28
CA ILE A 174 -0.44 -6.54 1.48
C ILE A 174 -1.48 -7.54 1.00
N THR A 175 -1.18 -8.82 1.22
CA THR A 175 -2.14 -9.92 1.10
C THR A 175 -2.71 -10.18 2.48
N ILE A 176 -4.03 -10.17 2.60
CA ILE A 176 -4.69 -10.46 3.86
C ILE A 176 -4.97 -11.95 3.91
N CYS A 177 -4.12 -12.68 4.64
CA CYS A 177 -4.40 -14.08 4.95
C CYS A 177 -5.65 -14.15 5.85
N ASN A 178 -6.67 -14.84 5.37
CA ASN A 178 -7.91 -15.11 6.10
C ASN A 178 -7.82 -16.45 6.84
#